data_AF-A0A379WE19-F1
#
_entry.id   AF-A0A379WE19-F1
#
_cell.length_a   1.000
_cell.length_b   1.000
_cell.length_c   1.000
_cell.angle_alpha   90.00
_cell.angle_beta   90.00
_cell.angle_gamma   90.00
#
_symmetry.space_group_name_H-M   'P 1'
#
loop_
_entity.id
_entity.type
_entity.pdbx_description
1 polymer ?
#
loop_
_entity_poly.entity_id
_entity_poly.type
_entity_poly.pdbx_seq_one_letter_code
_entity_poly.pdbx_strand_id
1 'polypeptide(L)'
;MGEWQGQQVLGMRLTWNKRYITLAPIATVLGLAFKLSDPDRLLGGEEELGITCALIPTSTPGVEIGRRHFPLNVPFQNGPTRGNDIFVPIDYIIGGPKMAGQGWRMLVECLSVGRGITLPSNSTGGVKSVALATGAYAHIRRQFKISIGKMEGIEEPLARIAGNAYVMDAAASLITYGIMLGEKPAVLSAIVKYHCTHRGQQSIIDAMDITGGKGIMLGESNFLARAYQGAPIAITVEGANILTRSMMIFGQGAIRCHPYVLEEMAAAQNNDVNAFDKLLFKHIGHVGSNTVRSFWLGLTRGLTSHTPTGDATKRYYQHLNRLSANLALLSDVSMAVLGGSLKRRERISARLGDVLSQLYLASAVLKRYDDEGRHEADLPLVHWGVQDALYRAEQAMDDLLQNFPNRVVAGLLTAMIFPTGRHYLAPSDKLDHAVAKILQVPNATRSRIGRGQYLTPAEHNPVGLLEEALRDVIAADPIHQRICKELGKNLPFTRLDELARNALAKGLIDKDEAAILAKAEESRLRSINVDDFEPEALATKPVKLPEKVRKVEAA
;
A
#
# COMPACT_ATOMS: atom_id res chain seq x y z
N MET A 1 17.34 -38.96 21.55
CA MET A 1 18.67 -39.02 20.89
C MET A 1 18.49 -39.58 19.49
N GLY A 2 19.23 -39.06 18.51
CA GLY A 2 19.26 -39.61 17.14
C GLY A 2 20.62 -39.38 16.50
N GLU A 3 20.94 -40.16 15.47
CA GLU A 3 22.19 -40.02 14.74
C GLU A 3 22.10 -38.86 13.74
N TRP A 4 23.06 -37.94 13.82
CA TRP A 4 23.22 -36.85 12.87
C TRP A 4 24.71 -36.66 12.56
N GLN A 5 25.08 -36.76 11.29
CA GLN A 5 26.47 -36.64 10.83
C GLN A 5 27.46 -37.53 11.63
N GLY A 6 27.03 -38.74 12.00
CA GLY A 6 27.83 -39.70 12.76
C GLY A 6 27.93 -39.43 14.26
N GLN A 7 27.20 -38.44 14.79
CA GLN A 7 27.12 -38.16 16.24
C GLN A 7 25.71 -38.42 16.78
N GLN A 8 25.62 -38.94 18.00
CA GLN A 8 24.35 -39.04 18.72
C GLN A 8 24.03 -37.68 19.35
N VAL A 9 22.98 -37.03 18.85
CA VAL A 9 22.56 -35.70 19.31
C VAL A 9 21.10 -35.70 19.73
N LEU A 10 20.73 -34.73 20.57
CA LEU A 10 19.32 -34.45 20.83
C LEU A 10 18.71 -33.77 19.60
N GLY A 11 17.50 -34.17 19.24
CA GLY A 11 16.81 -33.63 18.08
C GLY A 11 15.32 -33.85 18.16
N MET A 12 14.63 -33.30 17.16
CA MET A 12 13.18 -33.32 17.00
C MET A 12 12.82 -34.07 15.72
N ARG A 13 11.67 -34.75 15.72
CA ARG A 13 11.07 -35.34 14.53
C ARG A 13 10.01 -34.41 13.98
N LEU A 14 10.17 -33.97 12.73
CA LEU A 14 9.30 -32.98 12.11
C LEU A 14 8.57 -33.57 10.90
N THR A 15 7.26 -33.38 10.89
CA THR A 15 6.38 -33.67 9.75
C THR A 15 5.67 -32.39 9.34
N TRP A 16 5.71 -32.05 8.05
CA TRP A 16 5.03 -30.88 7.52
C TRP A 16 4.59 -31.03 6.06
N ASN A 17 3.58 -30.25 5.71
CA ASN A 17 3.18 -30.02 4.34
C ASN A 17 2.77 -28.54 4.23
N LYS A 18 3.66 -27.72 3.67
CA LYS A 18 3.48 -26.27 3.57
C LYS A 18 3.30 -25.88 2.11
N ARG A 19 2.51 -24.83 1.89
CA ARG A 19 2.13 -24.29 0.58
C ARG A 19 2.37 -22.79 0.52
N TYR A 20 2.43 -22.26 -0.70
CA TYR A 20 2.63 -20.84 -0.99
C TYR A 20 3.95 -20.26 -0.45
N ILE A 21 5.01 -21.07 -0.39
CA ILE A 21 6.29 -20.62 0.14
C ILE A 21 7.10 -19.96 -0.97
N THR A 22 7.32 -18.67 -0.82
CA THR A 22 8.18 -17.88 -1.72
C THR A 22 9.62 -18.40 -1.67
N LEU A 23 10.25 -18.51 -2.84
CA LEU A 23 11.58 -19.08 -3.08
C LEU A 23 11.76 -20.58 -2.78
N ALA A 24 10.78 -21.27 -2.21
CA ALA A 24 10.90 -22.70 -1.86
C ALA A 24 11.46 -23.63 -2.97
N PRO A 25 11.10 -23.48 -4.27
CA PRO A 25 11.62 -24.36 -5.31
C PRO A 25 13.15 -24.34 -5.46
N ILE A 26 13.82 -23.28 -5.01
CA ILE A 26 15.27 -23.07 -5.17
C ILE A 26 15.96 -22.76 -3.84
N ALA A 27 15.28 -22.92 -2.72
CA ALA A 27 15.82 -22.57 -1.41
C ALA A 27 16.95 -23.54 -1.00
N THR A 28 18.00 -23.01 -0.38
CA THR A 28 19.07 -23.80 0.27
C THR A 28 18.79 -24.03 1.76
N VAL A 29 17.96 -23.17 2.35
CA VAL A 29 17.54 -23.22 3.77
C VAL A 29 16.06 -22.89 3.89
N LEU A 30 15.35 -23.59 4.78
CA LEU A 30 13.95 -23.38 5.11
C LEU A 30 13.82 -22.84 6.53
N GLY A 31 13.17 -21.68 6.68
CA GLY A 31 12.58 -21.29 7.95
C GLY A 31 11.26 -22.02 8.17
N LEU A 32 11.19 -22.89 9.18
CA LEU A 32 10.00 -23.67 9.49
C LEU A 32 9.46 -23.32 10.87
N ALA A 33 8.19 -22.92 10.90
CA ALA A 33 7.40 -22.81 12.13
C ALA A 33 6.52 -24.05 12.32
N PHE A 34 6.61 -24.65 13.51
CA PHE A 34 5.92 -25.88 13.89
C PHE A 34 5.54 -25.84 15.37
N LYS A 35 4.59 -26.68 15.78
CA LYS A 35 4.28 -26.90 17.20
C LYS A 35 5.23 -27.97 17.72
N LEU A 36 5.96 -27.67 18.79
CA LEU A 36 6.89 -28.59 19.41
C LEU A 36 6.26 -29.17 20.69
N SER A 37 6.34 -30.48 20.82
CA SER A 37 6.06 -31.22 22.05
C SER A 37 7.31 -31.99 22.49
N ASP A 38 7.52 -32.08 23.80
CA ASP A 38 8.62 -32.76 24.46
C ASP A 38 8.06 -33.78 25.47
N PRO A 39 7.53 -34.93 24.99
CA PRO A 39 6.85 -35.92 25.82
C PRO A 39 7.77 -36.52 26.90
N ASP A 40 9.06 -36.62 26.60
CA ASP A 40 10.07 -37.17 27.51
C ASP A 40 10.72 -36.09 28.40
N ARG A 41 10.29 -34.83 28.27
CA ARG A 41 10.76 -33.66 29.02
C ARG A 41 12.28 -33.48 28.99
N LEU A 42 12.89 -33.76 27.83
CA LEU A 42 14.34 -33.69 27.61
C LEU A 42 14.89 -32.26 27.65
N LEU A 43 14.04 -31.26 27.41
CA LEU A 43 14.37 -29.83 27.53
C LEU A 43 14.00 -29.23 28.89
N GLY A 44 13.32 -30.01 29.74
CA GLY A 44 12.77 -29.59 31.01
C GLY A 44 11.48 -28.77 30.87
N GLY A 45 10.67 -28.75 31.92
CA GLY A 45 9.41 -27.99 31.96
C GLY A 45 8.20 -28.78 31.48
N GLU A 46 7.36 -28.14 30.67
CA GLU A 46 6.08 -28.66 30.19
C GLU A 46 6.25 -29.52 28.92
N GLU A 47 5.35 -30.49 28.72
CA GLU A 47 5.35 -31.35 27.52
C GLU A 47 4.96 -30.58 26.25
N GLU A 48 4.12 -29.55 26.36
CA GLU A 48 3.59 -28.80 25.23
C GLU A 48 4.27 -27.42 25.15
N LEU A 49 5.47 -27.40 24.57
CA LEU A 49 6.30 -26.18 24.52
C LEU A 49 5.70 -25.08 23.63
N GLY A 50 4.91 -25.45 22.61
CA GLY A 50 4.19 -24.51 21.75
C GLY A 50 4.91 -24.23 20.42
N ILE A 51 4.62 -23.07 19.81
CA ILE A 51 5.13 -22.75 18.47
C ILE A 51 6.63 -22.48 18.55
N THR A 52 7.42 -23.17 17.74
CA THR A 52 8.87 -23.05 17.63
C THR A 52 9.26 -22.81 16.18
N CYS A 53 10.37 -22.09 15.97
CA CYS A 53 10.93 -21.80 14.65
C CYS A 53 12.33 -22.41 14.53
N ALA A 54 12.63 -23.08 13.41
CA ALA A 54 13.93 -23.64 13.11
C ALA A 54 14.40 -23.28 11.69
N LEU A 55 15.71 -23.32 11.47
CA LEU A 55 16.32 -23.23 10.14
C LEU A 55 16.80 -24.62 9.72
N ILE A 56 16.26 -25.14 8.62
CA ILE A 56 16.51 -26.50 8.14
C ILE A 56 17.14 -26.42 6.75
N PRO A 57 18.37 -26.92 6.53
CA PRO A 57 18.94 -27.06 5.19
C PRO A 57 18.05 -27.91 4.30
N THR A 58 17.81 -27.49 3.07
CA THR A 58 16.97 -28.25 2.12
C THR A 58 17.61 -29.55 1.65
N SER A 59 18.93 -29.70 1.87
CA SER A 59 19.67 -30.94 1.67
C SER A 59 19.45 -31.97 2.78
N THR A 60 18.69 -31.65 3.84
CA THR A 60 18.36 -32.59 4.92
C THR A 60 17.59 -33.79 4.34
N PRO A 61 17.98 -35.04 4.63
CA PRO A 61 17.31 -36.22 4.10
C PRO A 61 15.80 -36.21 4.38
N GLY A 62 15.01 -36.47 3.33
CA GLY A 62 13.55 -36.49 3.38
C GLY A 62 12.86 -35.15 3.08
N VAL A 63 13.59 -34.03 3.03
CA VAL A 63 13.01 -32.73 2.66
C VAL A 63 12.67 -32.70 1.18
N GLU A 64 11.40 -32.44 0.86
CA GLU A 64 10.93 -32.30 -0.52
C GLU A 64 10.73 -30.83 -0.90
N ILE A 65 11.44 -30.38 -1.94
CA ILE A 65 11.28 -29.07 -2.59
C ILE A 65 11.35 -29.20 -4.12
N GLY A 66 11.32 -28.08 -4.86
CA GLY A 66 11.55 -28.02 -6.31
C GLY A 66 10.30 -27.87 -7.17
N ARG A 67 9.13 -28.30 -6.69
CA ARG A 67 7.85 -28.08 -7.39
C ARG A 67 7.44 -26.61 -7.34
N ARG A 68 6.79 -26.10 -8.39
CA ARG A 68 6.37 -24.69 -8.50
C ARG A 68 4.85 -24.52 -8.46
N HIS A 69 4.38 -23.46 -7.79
CA HIS A 69 3.08 -22.86 -8.02
C HIS A 69 3.19 -21.80 -9.13
N PHE A 70 2.04 -21.39 -9.69
CA PHE A 70 1.98 -20.41 -10.78
C PHE A 70 1.14 -19.18 -10.38
N PRO A 71 1.70 -18.24 -9.60
CA PRO A 71 0.96 -17.13 -9.02
C PRO A 71 0.73 -16.01 -10.04
N LEU A 72 -0.45 -16.01 -10.68
CA LEU A 72 -0.91 -14.95 -11.57
C LEU A 72 0.13 -14.57 -12.65
N ASN A 73 0.92 -15.54 -13.13
CA ASN A 73 1.98 -15.33 -14.12
C ASN A 73 3.02 -14.27 -13.71
N VAL A 74 3.16 -13.96 -12.42
CA VAL A 74 4.21 -13.07 -11.90
C VAL A 74 5.50 -13.89 -11.74
N PRO A 75 6.66 -13.40 -12.24
CA PRO A 75 7.87 -14.21 -12.36
C PRO A 75 8.66 -14.32 -11.04
N PHE A 76 8.04 -14.84 -9.98
CA PHE A 76 8.75 -15.18 -8.75
C PHE A 76 8.63 -16.68 -8.42
N GLN A 77 9.67 -17.23 -7.81
CA GLN A 77 9.67 -18.62 -7.38
C GLN A 77 8.71 -18.80 -6.19
N ASN A 78 7.79 -19.74 -6.31
CA ASN A 78 6.87 -20.11 -5.24
C ASN A 78 6.58 -21.60 -5.36
N GLY A 79 6.51 -22.32 -4.25
CA GLY A 79 6.30 -23.76 -4.27
C GLY A 79 5.86 -24.33 -2.92
N PRO A 80 5.46 -25.61 -2.89
CA PRO A 80 5.26 -26.34 -1.65
C PRO A 80 6.60 -26.84 -1.08
N THR A 81 6.61 -27.11 0.23
CA THR A 81 7.67 -27.88 0.88
C THR A 81 7.03 -28.97 1.73
N ARG A 82 7.67 -30.15 1.78
CA ARG A 82 7.16 -31.28 2.57
C ARG A 82 8.29 -31.99 3.31
N GLY A 83 7.91 -32.65 4.38
CA GLY A 83 8.77 -33.56 5.12
C GLY A 83 7.91 -34.50 5.94
N ASN A 84 8.34 -35.74 6.05
CA ASN A 84 7.66 -36.76 6.84
C ASN A 84 8.65 -37.43 7.77
N ASP A 85 8.43 -37.28 9.08
CA ASP A 85 9.24 -37.87 10.15
C ASP A 85 10.74 -37.56 10.05
N ILE A 86 11.09 -36.33 9.68
CA ILE A 86 12.47 -35.92 9.46
C ILE A 86 13.14 -35.62 10.80
N PHE A 87 14.27 -36.27 11.07
CA PHE A 87 15.09 -35.94 12.22
C PHE A 87 15.84 -34.63 11.97
N VAL A 88 15.71 -33.68 12.90
CA VAL A 88 16.37 -32.37 12.86
C VAL A 88 17.04 -32.13 14.21
N PRO A 89 18.34 -31.78 14.26
CA PRO A 89 19.03 -31.48 15.52
C PRO A 89 18.34 -30.34 16.29
N ILE A 90 18.36 -30.43 17.61
CA ILE A 90 17.65 -29.46 18.46
C ILE A 90 18.24 -28.05 18.36
N ASP A 91 19.53 -27.95 18.05
CA ASP A 91 20.26 -26.70 17.87
C ASP A 91 19.85 -25.93 16.60
N TYR A 92 19.03 -26.53 15.73
CA TYR A 92 18.48 -25.84 14.56
C TYR A 92 17.34 -24.88 14.94
N ILE A 93 16.82 -24.96 16.17
CA ILE A 93 15.91 -23.95 16.71
C ILE A 93 16.62 -22.58 16.65
N ILE A 94 15.92 -21.57 16.13
CA ILE A 94 16.48 -20.22 16.02
C ILE A 94 16.76 -19.67 17.42
N GLY A 95 18.04 -19.40 17.71
CA GLY A 95 18.48 -19.01 19.05
C GLY A 95 18.69 -20.19 20.03
N GLY A 96 18.68 -21.42 19.52
CA GLY A 96 18.97 -22.65 20.26
C GLY A 96 17.81 -23.19 21.10
N PRO A 97 18.02 -24.29 21.85
CA PRO A 97 16.96 -24.99 22.59
C PRO A 97 16.19 -24.12 23.58
N LYS A 98 16.85 -23.09 24.15
CA LYS A 98 16.23 -22.12 25.08
C LYS A 98 15.10 -21.30 24.43
N MET A 99 15.02 -21.27 23.11
CA MET A 99 13.99 -20.57 22.34
C MET A 99 12.84 -21.47 21.91
N ALA A 100 12.83 -22.74 22.34
CA ALA A 100 11.67 -23.60 22.19
C ALA A 100 10.41 -22.93 22.78
N GLY A 101 9.30 -22.98 22.04
CA GLY A 101 8.04 -22.33 22.42
C GLY A 101 7.96 -20.82 22.17
N GLN A 102 9.08 -20.15 21.84
CA GLN A 102 9.12 -18.71 21.62
C GLN A 102 8.87 -18.30 20.15
N GLY A 103 8.56 -19.26 19.27
CA GLY A 103 8.39 -19.04 17.83
C GLY A 103 7.24 -18.11 17.47
N TRP A 104 6.14 -18.10 18.25
CA TRP A 104 5.04 -17.15 18.01
C TRP A 104 5.51 -15.70 18.16
N ARG A 105 6.30 -15.40 19.19
CA ARG A 105 6.88 -14.06 19.41
C ARG A 105 7.74 -13.65 18.21
N MET A 106 8.64 -14.54 17.77
CA MET A 106 9.50 -14.29 16.61
C MET A 106 8.69 -14.00 15.34
N LEU A 107 7.65 -14.81 15.06
CA LEU A 107 6.81 -14.64 13.88
C LEU A 107 6.07 -13.29 13.90
N VAL A 108 5.51 -12.91 15.04
CA VAL A 108 4.81 -11.63 15.18
C VAL A 108 5.76 -10.45 15.00
N GLU A 109 6.96 -10.50 15.60
CA GLU A 109 7.97 -9.45 15.42
C GLU A 109 8.41 -9.31 13.95
N CYS A 110 8.71 -10.44 13.28
CA CYS A 110 9.16 -10.43 11.89
C CYS A 110 8.05 -9.97 10.92
N LEU A 111 6.79 -10.37 11.18
CA LEU A 111 5.63 -9.94 10.40
C LEU A 111 5.36 -8.43 10.54
N SER A 112 5.58 -7.85 11.72
CA SER A 112 5.43 -6.40 11.91
C SER A 112 6.43 -5.61 11.06
N VAL A 113 7.66 -6.11 10.89
CA VAL A 113 8.66 -5.47 10.02
C VAL A 113 8.27 -5.59 8.55
N GLY A 114 7.89 -6.78 8.07
CA GLY A 114 7.46 -6.98 6.67
C GLY A 114 6.30 -6.07 6.27
N ARG A 115 5.30 -5.96 7.15
CA ARG A 115 4.15 -5.05 6.96
C ARG A 115 4.52 -3.58 7.01
N GLY A 116 5.51 -3.21 7.81
CA GLY A 116 5.92 -1.82 8.00
C GLY A 116 6.85 -1.30 6.89
N ILE A 117 7.53 -2.19 6.16
CA ILE A 117 8.57 -1.81 5.20
C ILE A 117 8.26 -2.38 3.81
N THR A 118 8.32 -3.70 3.64
CA THR A 118 8.38 -4.35 2.32
C THR A 118 7.18 -4.06 1.43
N LEU A 119 5.96 -4.39 1.88
CA LEU A 119 4.76 -4.20 1.06
C LEU A 119 4.39 -2.72 0.86
N PRO A 120 4.43 -1.85 1.90
CA PRO A 120 4.25 -0.43 1.70
C PRO A 120 5.24 0.17 0.70
N SER A 121 6.53 -0.16 0.80
CA SER A 121 7.55 0.34 -0.12
C SER A 121 7.32 -0.16 -1.55
N ASN A 122 6.98 -1.43 -1.74
CA ASN A 122 6.67 -1.99 -3.06
C ASN A 122 5.46 -1.29 -3.72
N SER A 123 4.35 -1.16 -2.99
CA SER A 123 3.16 -0.49 -3.51
C SER A 123 3.40 1.00 -3.76
N THR A 124 4.14 1.67 -2.88
CA THR A 124 4.50 3.08 -3.02
C THR A 124 5.40 3.33 -4.22
N GLY A 125 6.47 2.55 -4.39
CA GLY A 125 7.34 2.63 -5.56
C GLY A 125 6.58 2.39 -6.86
N GLY A 126 5.73 1.35 -6.88
CA GLY A 126 4.86 1.06 -8.02
C GLY A 126 3.96 2.25 -8.40
N VAL A 127 3.26 2.83 -7.43
CA VAL A 127 2.38 4.00 -7.68
C VAL A 127 3.16 5.23 -8.12
N LYS A 128 4.37 5.48 -7.58
CA LYS A 128 5.23 6.59 -8.02
C LYS A 128 5.64 6.44 -9.48
N SER A 129 6.07 5.24 -9.90
CA SER A 129 6.37 4.94 -11.31
C SER A 129 5.14 5.12 -12.20
N VAL A 130 3.99 4.59 -11.78
CA VAL A 130 2.71 4.72 -12.51
C VAL A 130 2.27 6.16 -12.62
N ALA A 131 2.42 6.97 -11.58
CA ALA A 131 2.06 8.40 -11.58
C ALA A 131 2.85 9.17 -12.65
N LEU A 132 4.17 8.96 -12.70
CA LEU A 132 5.02 9.62 -13.70
C LEU A 132 4.68 9.17 -15.12
N ALA A 133 4.61 7.85 -15.34
CA ALA A 133 4.37 7.26 -16.65
C ALA A 133 2.98 7.63 -17.20
N THR A 134 1.93 7.53 -16.38
CA THR A 134 0.56 7.87 -16.78
C THR A 134 0.39 9.38 -16.97
N GLY A 135 1.05 10.21 -16.15
CA GLY A 135 1.07 11.66 -16.34
C GLY A 135 1.73 12.06 -17.66
N ALA A 136 2.89 11.47 -17.98
CA ALA A 136 3.56 11.66 -19.27
C ALA A 136 2.67 11.20 -20.42
N TYR A 137 2.10 9.99 -20.33
CA TYR A 137 1.19 9.45 -21.34
C TYR A 137 -0.03 10.36 -21.57
N ALA A 138 -0.63 10.88 -20.50
CA ALA A 138 -1.78 11.79 -20.59
C ALA A 138 -1.44 13.07 -21.36
N HIS A 139 -0.22 13.58 -21.20
CA HIS A 139 0.27 14.73 -21.97
C HIS A 139 0.52 14.38 -23.44
N ILE A 140 1.21 13.27 -23.71
CA ILE A 140 1.64 12.83 -25.04
C ILE A 140 0.46 12.41 -25.92
N ARG A 141 -0.48 11.65 -25.37
CA ARG A 141 -1.60 11.10 -26.13
C ARG A 141 -2.60 12.20 -26.49
N ARG A 142 -2.94 12.28 -27.77
CA ARG A 142 -3.92 13.23 -28.30
C ARG A 142 -5.21 12.53 -28.74
N GLN A 143 -6.36 13.07 -28.35
CA GLN A 143 -7.69 12.72 -28.87
C GLN A 143 -8.53 13.99 -28.99
N PHE A 144 -9.46 14.02 -29.96
CA PHE A 144 -10.27 15.22 -30.23
C PHE A 144 -9.44 16.50 -30.38
N LYS A 145 -8.26 16.39 -31.02
CA LYS A 145 -7.28 17.47 -31.26
C LYS A 145 -6.65 18.10 -30.00
N ILE A 146 -6.85 17.53 -28.82
CA ILE A 146 -6.23 17.97 -27.56
C ILE A 146 -5.44 16.84 -26.90
N SER A 147 -4.57 17.18 -25.97
CA SER A 147 -3.97 16.18 -25.07
C SER A 147 -5.06 15.62 -24.17
N ILE A 148 -5.08 14.29 -23.96
CA ILE A 148 -6.11 13.66 -23.13
C ILE A 148 -6.04 14.15 -21.68
N GLY A 149 -4.86 14.54 -21.20
CA GLY A 149 -4.69 15.11 -19.86
C GLY A 149 -5.38 16.47 -19.65
N LYS A 150 -5.88 17.12 -20.71
CA LYS A 150 -6.72 18.33 -20.63
C LYS A 150 -8.22 18.03 -20.54
N MET A 151 -8.61 16.76 -20.55
CA MET A 151 -10.00 16.33 -20.43
C MET A 151 -10.31 16.09 -18.95
N GLU A 152 -11.37 16.70 -18.42
CA GLU A 152 -11.74 16.59 -17.01
C GLU A 152 -11.93 15.12 -16.56
N GLY A 153 -12.48 14.27 -17.44
CA GLY A 153 -12.61 12.83 -17.17
C GLY A 153 -11.30 12.06 -17.04
N ILE A 154 -10.17 12.60 -17.52
CA ILE A 154 -8.82 12.06 -17.29
C ILE A 154 -8.18 12.68 -16.04
N GLU A 155 -8.48 13.95 -15.77
CA GLU A 155 -7.93 14.66 -14.62
C GLU A 155 -8.37 14.02 -13.30
N GLU A 156 -9.62 13.58 -13.17
CA GLU A 156 -10.14 12.95 -11.97
C GLU A 156 -9.36 11.67 -11.55
N PRO A 157 -9.21 10.62 -12.39
CA PRO A 157 -8.37 9.47 -12.04
C PRO A 157 -6.88 9.83 -11.92
N LEU A 158 -6.38 10.79 -12.70
CA LEU A 158 -4.98 11.20 -12.63
C LEU A 158 -4.66 11.91 -11.29
N ALA A 159 -5.60 12.69 -10.77
CA ALA A 159 -5.50 13.32 -9.47
C ALA A 159 -5.46 12.28 -8.33
N ARG A 160 -6.30 11.24 -8.41
CA ARG A 160 -6.23 10.11 -7.46
C ARG A 160 -4.88 9.43 -7.47
N ILE A 161 -4.30 9.17 -8.63
CA ILE A 161 -2.97 8.55 -8.74
C ILE A 161 -1.90 9.45 -8.10
N ALA A 162 -1.87 10.74 -8.43
CA ALA A 162 -0.90 11.70 -7.89
C ALA A 162 -1.01 11.87 -6.38
N GLY A 163 -2.23 12.06 -5.89
CA GLY A 163 -2.53 12.23 -4.49
C GLY A 163 -2.18 10.99 -3.67
N ASN A 164 -2.53 9.80 -4.17
CA ASN A 164 -2.13 8.54 -3.55
C ASN A 164 -0.61 8.36 -3.53
N ALA A 165 0.11 8.71 -4.62
CA ALA A 165 1.57 8.65 -4.64
C ALA A 165 2.18 9.49 -3.49
N TYR A 166 1.67 10.70 -3.28
CA TYR A 166 2.15 11.59 -2.22
C TYR A 166 1.83 11.07 -0.81
N VAL A 167 0.56 10.65 -0.58
CA VAL A 167 0.09 10.12 0.71
C VAL A 167 0.80 8.83 1.09
N MET A 168 0.94 7.89 0.15
CA MET A 168 1.57 6.60 0.39
C MET A 168 3.06 6.74 0.71
N ASP A 169 3.76 7.62 -0.02
CA ASP A 169 5.17 7.91 0.21
C ASP A 169 5.40 8.64 1.55
N ALA A 170 4.48 9.51 1.95
CA ALA A 170 4.50 10.13 3.28
C ALA A 170 4.32 9.09 4.40
N ALA A 171 3.32 8.20 4.28
CA ALA A 171 3.01 7.17 5.26
C ALA A 171 4.12 6.12 5.38
N ALA A 172 4.64 5.63 4.25
CA ALA A 172 5.74 4.66 4.22
C ALA A 172 7.05 5.26 4.79
N SER A 173 7.31 6.54 4.52
CA SER A 173 8.47 7.23 5.11
C SER A 173 8.33 7.40 6.62
N LEU A 174 7.17 7.83 7.11
CA LEU A 174 6.97 8.07 8.55
C LEU A 174 7.17 6.80 9.39
N ILE A 175 6.63 5.67 8.95
CA ILE A 175 6.80 4.40 9.68
C ILE A 175 8.24 3.90 9.63
N THR A 176 8.92 4.03 8.48
CA THR A 176 10.31 3.59 8.33
C THR A 176 11.23 4.42 9.21
N TYR A 177 11.01 5.73 9.33
CA TYR A 177 11.70 6.56 10.33
C TYR A 177 11.47 6.08 11.75
N GLY A 178 10.23 5.77 12.13
CA GLY A 178 9.92 5.23 13.47
C GLY A 178 10.68 3.93 13.75
N ILE A 179 10.70 2.99 12.78
CA ILE A 179 11.44 1.73 12.90
C ILE A 179 12.95 1.99 13.03
N MET A 180 13.51 2.94 12.26
CA MET A 180 14.92 3.32 12.36
C MET A 180 15.29 3.92 13.72
N LEU A 181 14.36 4.58 14.40
CA LEU A 181 14.54 5.05 15.78
C LEU A 181 14.49 3.93 16.83
N GLY A 182 14.26 2.67 16.43
CA GLY A 182 14.18 1.52 17.32
C GLY A 182 12.77 1.19 17.78
N GLU A 183 11.75 1.90 17.30
CA GLU A 183 10.36 1.62 17.64
C GLU A 183 9.86 0.31 17.02
N LYS A 184 8.87 -0.32 17.66
CA LYS A 184 8.21 -1.54 17.17
C LYS A 184 6.71 -1.28 16.85
N PRO A 185 6.39 -0.51 15.80
CA PRO A 185 5.06 0.05 15.61
C PRO A 185 4.08 -0.96 14.98
N ALA A 186 3.66 -1.98 15.74
CA ALA A 186 2.80 -3.06 15.25
C ALA A 186 1.47 -2.57 14.64
N VAL A 187 0.79 -1.62 15.28
CA VAL A 187 -0.49 -1.08 14.79
C VAL A 187 -0.29 -0.25 13.52
N LEU A 188 0.72 0.64 13.51
CA LEU A 188 1.01 1.46 12.33
C LEU A 188 1.44 0.60 11.14
N SER A 189 2.18 -0.50 11.38
CA SER A 189 2.56 -1.46 10.33
C SER A 189 1.34 -2.06 9.64
N ALA A 190 0.28 -2.36 10.39
CA ALA A 190 -0.97 -2.85 9.84
C ALA A 190 -1.70 -1.76 9.02
N ILE A 191 -1.68 -0.51 9.51
CA ILE A 191 -2.28 0.66 8.81
C ILE A 191 -1.60 0.86 7.45
N VAL A 192 -0.27 1.01 7.42
CA VAL A 192 0.46 1.27 6.16
C VAL A 192 0.34 0.10 5.20
N LYS A 193 0.41 -1.15 5.68
CA LYS A 193 0.25 -2.32 4.82
C LYS A 193 -1.11 -2.30 4.16
N TYR A 194 -2.18 -2.11 4.94
CA TYR A 194 -3.54 -2.08 4.40
C TYR A 194 -3.74 -0.94 3.40
N HIS A 195 -3.43 0.30 3.80
CA HIS A 195 -3.73 1.47 2.97
C HIS A 195 -2.83 1.61 1.75
N CYS A 196 -1.52 1.35 1.85
CA CYS A 196 -0.63 1.45 0.69
C CYS A 196 -0.94 0.36 -0.35
N THR A 197 -1.22 -0.88 0.07
CA THR A 197 -1.55 -1.96 -0.89
C THR A 197 -2.91 -1.74 -1.54
N HIS A 198 -3.92 -1.29 -0.78
CA HIS A 198 -5.25 -1.03 -1.31
C HIS A 198 -5.29 0.19 -2.25
N ARG A 199 -4.70 1.33 -1.83
CA ARG A 199 -4.60 2.53 -2.69
C ARG A 199 -3.73 2.27 -3.92
N GLY A 200 -2.69 1.44 -3.79
CA GLY A 200 -1.88 1.01 -4.92
C GLY A 200 -2.65 0.21 -5.96
N GLN A 201 -3.48 -0.74 -5.53
CA GLN A 201 -4.37 -1.48 -6.43
C GLN A 201 -5.33 -0.54 -7.19
N GLN A 202 -5.98 0.40 -6.48
CA GLN A 202 -6.89 1.35 -7.11
C GLN A 202 -6.18 2.28 -8.10
N SER A 203 -4.98 2.76 -7.75
CA SER A 203 -4.20 3.65 -8.60
C SER A 203 -3.75 2.97 -9.90
N ILE A 204 -3.49 1.65 -9.86
CA ILE A 204 -3.20 0.89 -11.08
C ILE A 204 -4.45 0.73 -11.95
N ILE A 205 -5.63 0.52 -11.36
CA ILE A 205 -6.90 0.49 -12.10
C ILE A 205 -7.16 1.83 -12.80
N ASP A 206 -7.03 2.93 -12.06
CA ASP A 206 -7.18 4.29 -12.61
C ASP A 206 -6.18 4.53 -13.76
N ALA A 207 -4.94 4.04 -13.63
CA ALA A 207 -3.93 4.17 -14.68
C ALA A 207 -4.25 3.34 -15.93
N MET A 208 -4.82 2.13 -15.77
CA MET A 208 -5.27 1.32 -16.90
C MET A 208 -6.42 2.00 -17.66
N ASP A 209 -7.33 2.66 -16.95
CA ASP A 209 -8.44 3.40 -17.57
C ASP A 209 -7.91 4.57 -18.42
N ILE A 210 -6.99 5.38 -17.86
CA ILE A 210 -6.37 6.50 -18.58
C ILE A 210 -5.57 6.05 -19.81
N THR A 211 -4.84 4.94 -19.70
CA THR A 211 -3.97 4.45 -20.78
C THR A 211 -4.72 3.64 -21.83
N GLY A 212 -5.92 3.14 -21.51
CA GLY A 212 -6.79 2.40 -22.40
C GLY A 212 -6.10 1.19 -23.02
N GLY A 213 -6.13 1.10 -24.36
CA GLY A 213 -5.48 0.01 -25.12
C GLY A 213 -4.01 -0.22 -24.74
N LYS A 214 -3.24 0.84 -24.49
CA LYS A 214 -1.83 0.73 -24.08
C LYS A 214 -1.68 0.01 -22.74
N GLY A 215 -2.61 0.19 -21.82
CA GLY A 215 -2.61 -0.44 -20.51
C GLY A 215 -2.92 -1.94 -20.55
N ILE A 216 -3.75 -2.40 -21.48
CA ILE A 216 -4.27 -3.77 -21.52
C ILE A 216 -3.51 -4.72 -22.47
N MET A 217 -2.71 -4.20 -23.40
CA MET A 217 -1.91 -5.03 -24.32
C MET A 217 -0.56 -5.36 -23.68
N LEU A 218 -0.31 -6.65 -23.42
CA LEU A 218 0.96 -7.14 -22.90
C LEU A 218 2.06 -7.10 -23.97
N GLY A 219 3.26 -6.70 -23.58
CA GLY A 219 4.47 -6.68 -24.39
C GLY A 219 5.57 -5.89 -23.69
N GLU A 220 6.74 -5.75 -24.32
CA GLU A 220 7.90 -5.05 -23.75
C GLU A 220 7.65 -3.56 -23.51
N SER A 221 6.81 -2.93 -24.32
CA SER A 221 6.47 -1.52 -24.20
C SER A 221 5.35 -1.24 -23.18
N ASN A 222 4.75 -2.28 -22.58
CA ASN A 222 3.72 -2.14 -21.56
C ASN A 222 4.33 -1.96 -20.16
N PHE A 223 3.87 -0.93 -19.44
CA PHE A 223 4.36 -0.60 -18.09
C PHE A 223 3.33 -0.82 -16.96
N LEU A 224 2.13 -1.34 -17.26
CA LEU A 224 1.00 -1.40 -16.30
C LEU A 224 0.43 -2.79 -16.07
N ALA A 225 0.22 -3.58 -17.13
CA ALA A 225 -0.57 -4.81 -17.09
C ALA A 225 -0.03 -5.82 -16.07
N ARG A 226 1.30 -5.96 -15.95
CA ARG A 226 1.91 -6.87 -14.96
C ARG A 226 1.75 -6.38 -13.53
N ALA A 227 1.80 -5.07 -13.31
CA ALA A 227 1.53 -4.49 -12.00
C ALA A 227 0.07 -4.74 -11.59
N TYR A 228 -0.87 -4.58 -12.53
CA TYR A 228 -2.28 -4.89 -12.31
C TYR A 228 -2.50 -6.37 -11.98
N GLN A 229 -1.91 -7.26 -12.79
CA GLN A 229 -2.03 -8.70 -12.61
C GLN A 229 -1.46 -9.16 -11.25
N GLY A 230 -0.39 -8.52 -10.76
CA GLY A 230 0.22 -8.82 -9.47
C GLY A 230 -0.44 -8.14 -8.27
N ALA A 231 -1.25 -7.08 -8.46
CA ALA A 231 -1.81 -6.27 -7.38
C ALA A 231 -2.60 -7.08 -6.31
N PRO A 232 -3.38 -8.13 -6.66
CA PRO A 232 -4.07 -8.95 -5.67
C PRO A 232 -3.14 -9.66 -4.67
N ILE A 233 -1.89 -9.93 -5.05
CA ILE A 233 -0.93 -10.63 -4.17
C ILE A 233 -0.66 -9.78 -2.93
N ALA A 234 -0.37 -8.49 -3.11
CA ALA A 234 0.02 -7.59 -2.02
C ALA A 234 -1.10 -7.40 -0.97
N ILE A 235 -2.37 -7.44 -1.38
CA ILE A 235 -3.51 -7.32 -0.45
C ILE A 235 -3.78 -8.63 0.31
N THR A 236 -3.33 -9.78 -0.21
CA THR A 236 -3.58 -11.11 0.36
C THR A 236 -2.44 -11.60 1.27
N VAL A 237 -1.19 -11.37 0.89
CA VAL A 237 -0.02 -11.85 1.65
C VAL A 237 0.27 -11.00 2.89
N GLU A 238 1.11 -11.53 3.78
CA GLU A 238 1.46 -10.94 5.09
C GLU A 238 0.24 -10.61 5.97
N GLY A 239 -0.86 -11.34 5.76
CA GLY A 239 -2.15 -11.11 6.41
C GLY A 239 -3.08 -10.37 5.47
N ALA A 240 -4.18 -11.02 5.10
CA ALA A 240 -5.17 -10.45 4.19
C ALA A 240 -5.68 -9.09 4.70
N ASN A 241 -5.89 -8.14 3.79
CA ASN A 241 -6.38 -6.81 4.10
C ASN A 241 -7.72 -6.85 4.87
N ILE A 242 -8.57 -7.84 4.59
CA ILE A 242 -9.84 -8.05 5.30
C ILE A 242 -9.60 -8.27 6.81
N LEU A 243 -8.69 -9.18 7.17
CA LEU A 243 -8.38 -9.45 8.58
C LEU A 243 -7.59 -8.29 9.22
N THR A 244 -6.68 -7.70 8.45
CA THR A 244 -5.87 -6.55 8.90
C THR A 244 -6.78 -5.39 9.30
N ARG A 245 -7.72 -5.02 8.44
CA ARG A 245 -8.70 -3.95 8.70
C ARG A 245 -9.66 -4.30 9.84
N SER A 246 -10.27 -5.49 9.80
CA SER A 246 -11.36 -5.83 10.73
C SER A 246 -10.91 -6.21 12.13
N MET A 247 -9.73 -6.83 12.29
CA MET A 247 -9.28 -7.36 13.58
C MET A 247 -8.00 -6.73 14.11
N MET A 248 -7.05 -6.36 13.24
CA MET A 248 -5.71 -6.00 13.70
C MET A 248 -5.57 -4.53 14.06
N ILE A 249 -5.93 -3.62 13.15
CA ILE A 249 -5.69 -2.18 13.30
C ILE A 249 -6.33 -1.67 14.61
N PHE A 250 -7.66 -1.78 14.72
CA PHE A 250 -8.33 -1.33 15.93
C PHE A 250 -8.18 -2.32 17.08
N GLY A 251 -8.31 -3.63 16.84
CA GLY A 251 -8.28 -4.61 17.94
C GLY A 251 -6.96 -4.61 18.73
N GLN A 252 -5.81 -4.43 18.06
CA GLN A 252 -4.53 -4.24 18.76
C GLN A 252 -4.36 -2.80 19.26
N GLY A 253 -4.82 -1.80 18.49
CA GLY A 253 -4.75 -0.38 18.86
C GLY A 253 -5.51 -0.04 20.13
N ALA A 254 -6.72 -0.57 20.30
CA ALA A 254 -7.59 -0.33 21.46
C ALA A 254 -6.97 -0.77 22.79
N ILE A 255 -6.06 -1.74 22.76
CA ILE A 255 -5.35 -2.19 23.96
C ILE A 255 -3.99 -1.50 24.08
N ARG A 256 -3.20 -1.47 23.00
CA ARG A 256 -1.79 -1.01 23.05
C ARG A 256 -1.60 0.50 22.97
N CYS A 257 -2.55 1.22 22.38
CA CYS A 257 -2.46 2.67 22.21
C CYS A 257 -3.32 3.43 23.23
N HIS A 258 -4.18 2.71 23.97
CA HIS A 258 -5.04 3.34 24.96
C HIS A 258 -4.25 3.60 26.26
N PRO A 259 -4.33 4.81 26.86
CA PRO A 259 -3.47 5.17 28.00
C PRO A 259 -3.68 4.33 29.27
N TYR A 260 -4.87 3.78 29.49
CA TYR A 260 -5.24 3.09 30.75
C TYR A 260 -5.49 1.58 30.61
N VAL A 261 -6.24 1.15 29.60
CA VAL A 261 -6.69 -0.24 29.38
C VAL A 261 -5.62 -1.32 29.61
N LEU A 262 -4.40 -1.17 29.10
CA LEU A 262 -3.36 -2.19 29.29
C LEU A 262 -2.94 -2.32 30.76
N GLU A 263 -2.78 -1.20 31.44
CA GLU A 263 -2.44 -1.15 32.87
C GLU A 263 -3.62 -1.65 33.72
N GLU A 264 -4.85 -1.32 33.35
CA GLU A 264 -6.07 -1.82 34.02
C GLU A 264 -6.17 -3.35 33.91
N MET A 265 -5.90 -3.91 32.72
CA MET A 265 -5.88 -5.36 32.51
C MET A 265 -4.78 -6.03 33.36
N ALA A 266 -3.59 -5.42 33.44
CA ALA A 266 -2.50 -5.94 34.26
C ALA A 266 -2.81 -5.89 35.76
N ALA A 267 -3.40 -4.79 36.24
CA ALA A 267 -3.83 -4.65 37.63
C ALA A 267 -4.91 -5.68 37.99
N ALA A 268 -5.89 -5.89 37.11
CA ALA A 268 -6.93 -6.90 37.27
C ALA A 268 -6.35 -8.33 37.29
N GLN A 269 -5.39 -8.65 36.41
CA GLN A 269 -4.71 -9.95 36.41
C GLN A 269 -3.92 -10.22 37.70
N ASN A 270 -3.33 -9.17 38.28
CA ASN A 270 -2.57 -9.27 39.53
C ASN A 270 -3.44 -9.17 40.79
N ASN A 271 -4.77 -9.08 40.66
CA ASN A 271 -5.72 -8.84 41.75
C ASN A 271 -5.40 -7.58 42.59
N ASP A 272 -4.79 -6.55 41.98
CA ASP A 272 -4.50 -5.28 42.66
C ASP A 272 -5.66 -4.31 42.49
N VAL A 273 -6.61 -4.40 43.42
CA VAL A 273 -7.84 -3.58 43.43
C VAL A 273 -7.54 -2.09 43.54
N ASN A 274 -6.56 -1.70 44.36
CA ASN A 274 -6.23 -0.28 44.58
C ASN A 274 -5.63 0.35 43.32
N ALA A 275 -4.72 -0.36 42.65
CA ALA A 275 -4.18 0.10 41.37
C ALA A 275 -5.26 0.16 40.29
N PHE A 276 -6.13 -0.86 40.23
CA PHE A 276 -7.25 -0.91 39.30
C PHE A 276 -8.21 0.26 39.48
N ASP A 277 -8.70 0.53 40.70
CA ASP A 277 -9.63 1.64 40.98
C ASP A 277 -9.02 2.98 40.60
N LYS A 278 -7.75 3.20 40.96
CA LYS A 278 -7.04 4.43 40.61
C LYS A 278 -6.95 4.63 39.08
N LEU A 279 -6.70 3.57 38.33
CA LEU A 279 -6.64 3.61 36.86
C LEU A 279 -8.04 3.85 36.27
N LEU A 280 -9.05 3.16 36.79
CA LEU A 280 -10.43 3.28 36.34
C LEU A 280 -10.97 4.70 36.52
N PHE A 281 -10.72 5.35 37.66
CA PHE A 281 -11.14 6.74 37.87
C PHE A 281 -10.42 7.72 36.92
N LYS A 282 -9.14 7.48 36.61
CA LYS A 282 -8.42 8.27 35.60
C LYS A 282 -8.99 8.04 34.19
N HIS A 283 -9.35 6.81 33.88
CA HIS A 283 -9.98 6.44 32.61
C HIS A 283 -11.36 7.11 32.48
N ILE A 284 -12.21 7.07 33.51
CA ILE A 284 -13.49 7.81 33.52
C ILE A 284 -13.26 9.31 33.30
N GLY A 285 -12.25 9.90 33.96
CA GLY A 285 -11.85 11.28 33.72
C GLY A 285 -11.41 11.54 32.28
N HIS A 286 -10.69 10.60 31.66
CA HIS A 286 -10.30 10.64 30.25
C HIS A 286 -11.51 10.64 29.32
N VAL A 287 -12.48 9.74 29.54
CA VAL A 287 -13.74 9.69 28.77
C VAL A 287 -14.49 11.02 28.90
N GLY A 288 -14.63 11.55 30.12
CA GLY A 288 -15.28 12.83 30.37
C GLY A 288 -14.58 14.00 29.66
N SER A 289 -13.25 14.06 29.73
CA SER A 289 -12.45 15.07 29.03
C SER A 289 -12.63 14.98 27.51
N ASN A 290 -12.55 13.77 26.93
CA ASN A 290 -12.75 13.55 25.50
C ASN A 290 -14.18 13.86 25.06
N THR A 291 -15.17 13.62 25.91
CA THR A 291 -16.57 13.99 25.66
C THR A 291 -16.71 15.51 25.49
N VAL A 292 -16.23 16.28 26.48
CA VAL A 292 -16.27 17.74 26.44
C VAL A 292 -15.45 18.28 25.26
N ARG A 293 -14.25 17.74 25.03
CA ARG A 293 -13.39 18.14 23.90
C ARG A 293 -14.04 17.83 22.56
N SER A 294 -14.64 16.65 22.37
CA SER A 294 -15.30 16.27 21.12
C SER A 294 -16.48 17.20 20.83
N PHE A 295 -17.30 17.48 21.84
CA PHE A 295 -18.41 18.41 21.70
C PHE A 295 -17.95 19.84 21.39
N TRP A 296 -17.00 20.37 22.17
CA TRP A 296 -16.50 21.74 21.99
C TRP A 296 -15.79 21.95 20.65
N LEU A 297 -14.93 21.00 20.26
CA LEU A 297 -14.26 21.03 18.96
C LEU A 297 -15.23 20.75 17.81
N GLY A 298 -16.30 19.99 18.06
CA GLY A 298 -17.44 19.83 17.16
C GLY A 298 -18.13 21.15 16.86
N LEU A 299 -18.54 21.87 17.92
CA LEU A 299 -19.25 23.15 17.83
C LEU A 299 -18.38 24.25 17.20
N THR A 300 -17.12 24.37 17.65
CA THR A 300 -16.18 25.40 17.16
C THR A 300 -15.48 25.02 15.86
N ARG A 301 -15.80 23.86 15.27
CA ARG A 301 -15.11 23.31 14.09
C ARG A 301 -13.59 23.26 14.26
N GLY A 302 -13.13 22.94 15.46
CA GLY A 302 -11.72 22.84 15.85
C GLY A 302 -10.94 24.15 15.96
N LEU A 303 -11.57 25.31 15.71
CA LEU A 303 -10.90 26.63 15.66
C LEU A 303 -10.10 26.99 16.91
N THR A 304 -10.50 26.45 18.06
CA THR A 304 -9.90 26.72 19.38
C THR A 304 -8.74 25.78 19.73
N SER A 305 -8.44 24.78 18.88
CA SER A 305 -7.36 23.83 19.15
C SER A 305 -5.99 24.36 18.70
N HIS A 306 -4.95 23.96 19.44
CA HIS A 306 -3.56 24.33 19.19
C HIS A 306 -3.04 23.78 17.86
N THR A 307 -2.22 24.58 17.17
CA THR A 307 -1.60 24.22 15.90
C THR A 307 -0.11 24.54 15.94
N PRO A 308 0.76 23.67 15.41
CA PRO A 308 2.20 23.95 15.36
C PRO A 308 2.54 25.09 14.38
N THR A 309 1.68 25.37 13.40
CA THR A 309 1.92 26.38 12.36
C THR A 309 0.72 27.26 12.07
N GLY A 310 1.00 28.44 11.49
CA GLY A 310 0.01 29.46 11.14
C GLY A 310 -0.32 29.57 9.65
N ASP A 311 0.17 28.66 8.81
CA ASP A 311 0.07 28.72 7.34
C ASP A 311 -1.18 28.02 6.77
N ALA A 312 -1.16 27.70 5.47
CA ALA A 312 -2.23 27.00 4.76
C ALA A 312 -2.63 25.63 5.38
N THR A 313 -1.76 25.04 6.21
CA THR A 313 -2.02 23.76 6.88
C THR A 313 -2.64 23.89 8.27
N LYS A 314 -2.73 25.10 8.83
CA LYS A 314 -3.26 25.37 10.18
C LYS A 314 -4.59 24.67 10.44
N ARG A 315 -5.55 24.84 9.52
CA ARG A 315 -6.89 24.27 9.68
C ARG A 315 -6.87 22.74 9.70
N TYR A 316 -5.95 22.10 8.99
CA TYR A 316 -5.82 20.65 9.00
C TYR A 316 -5.40 20.10 10.35
N TYR A 317 -4.42 20.71 11.01
CA TYR A 317 -4.07 20.32 12.39
C TYR A 317 -5.27 20.43 13.34
N GLN A 318 -6.08 21.48 13.19
CA GLN A 318 -7.28 21.66 14.00
C GLN A 318 -8.35 20.59 13.74
N HIS A 319 -8.52 20.22 12.47
CA HIS A 319 -9.42 19.14 12.06
C HIS A 319 -8.95 17.77 12.57
N LEU A 320 -7.64 17.50 12.56
CA LEU A 320 -7.07 16.27 13.12
C LEU A 320 -7.23 16.21 14.64
N ASN A 321 -7.04 17.32 15.36
CA ASN A 321 -7.29 17.38 16.80
C ASN A 321 -8.74 17.04 17.15
N ARG A 322 -9.70 17.55 16.36
CA ARG A 322 -11.13 17.23 16.50
C ARG A 322 -11.38 15.73 16.25
N LEU A 323 -10.88 15.19 15.13
CA LEU A 323 -11.04 13.78 14.79
C LEU A 323 -10.40 12.85 15.81
N SER A 324 -9.25 13.24 16.38
CA SER A 324 -8.59 12.48 17.44
C SER A 324 -9.43 12.43 18.71
N ALA A 325 -10.06 13.55 19.12
CA ALA A 325 -10.96 13.56 20.27
C ALA A 325 -12.19 12.67 20.01
N ASN A 326 -12.78 12.79 18.82
CA ASN A 326 -13.93 11.97 18.41
C ASN A 326 -13.58 10.48 18.41
N LEU A 327 -12.42 10.09 17.88
CA LEU A 327 -11.97 8.69 17.87
C LEU A 327 -11.80 8.17 19.29
N ALA A 328 -11.20 8.94 20.19
CA ALA A 328 -11.02 8.53 21.58
C ALA A 328 -12.40 8.28 22.24
N LEU A 329 -13.32 9.24 22.14
CA LEU A 329 -14.69 9.10 22.64
C LEU A 329 -15.42 7.88 22.05
N LEU A 330 -15.36 7.71 20.73
CA LEU A 330 -15.98 6.58 20.05
C LEU A 330 -15.38 5.25 20.49
N SER A 331 -14.07 5.19 20.71
CA SER A 331 -13.37 3.99 21.15
C SER A 331 -13.81 3.61 22.57
N ASP A 332 -13.77 4.56 23.50
CA ASP A 332 -14.10 4.33 24.91
C ASP A 332 -15.55 3.91 25.08
N VAL A 333 -16.49 4.61 24.42
CA VAL A 333 -17.91 4.26 24.47
C VAL A 333 -18.18 2.92 23.78
N SER A 334 -17.49 2.62 22.67
CA SER A 334 -17.59 1.30 22.03
C SER A 334 -17.11 0.18 22.94
N MET A 335 -15.99 0.37 23.64
CA MET A 335 -15.45 -0.60 24.59
C MET A 335 -16.37 -0.76 25.80
N ALA A 336 -16.91 0.32 26.35
CA ALA A 336 -17.83 0.28 27.48
C ALA A 336 -19.16 -0.43 27.14
N VAL A 337 -19.76 -0.13 25.98
CA VAL A 337 -21.06 -0.68 25.60
C VAL A 337 -20.95 -2.13 25.11
N LEU A 338 -19.88 -2.46 24.37
CA LEU A 338 -19.77 -3.76 23.70
C LEU A 338 -18.85 -4.73 24.45
N GLY A 339 -17.99 -4.24 25.35
CA GLY A 339 -17.04 -5.04 26.12
C GLY A 339 -16.24 -5.99 25.23
N GLY A 340 -16.04 -7.23 25.71
CA GLY A 340 -15.35 -8.28 24.95
C GLY A 340 -16.03 -8.68 23.63
N SER A 341 -17.30 -8.31 23.40
CA SER A 341 -17.97 -8.58 22.12
C SER A 341 -17.48 -7.67 20.98
N LEU A 342 -16.82 -6.54 21.29
CA LEU A 342 -16.28 -5.62 20.31
C LEU A 342 -15.32 -6.31 19.33
N LYS A 343 -14.47 -7.22 19.83
CA LYS A 343 -13.54 -8.03 19.02
C LYS A 343 -14.26 -8.92 18.01
N ARG A 344 -15.49 -9.35 18.31
CA ARG A 344 -16.33 -10.17 17.41
C ARG A 344 -17.13 -9.32 16.42
N ARG A 345 -17.29 -8.02 16.67
CA ARG A 345 -18.00 -7.08 15.78
C ARG A 345 -17.03 -6.45 14.79
N GLU A 346 -16.55 -7.29 13.88
CA GLU A 346 -15.53 -6.97 12.88
C GLU A 346 -15.78 -5.66 12.10
N ARG A 347 -17.03 -5.36 11.71
CA ARG A 347 -17.37 -4.12 10.98
C ARG A 347 -17.25 -2.86 11.82
N ILE A 348 -17.58 -2.92 13.12
CA ILE A 348 -17.45 -1.79 14.05
C ILE A 348 -15.97 -1.50 14.29
N SER A 349 -15.21 -2.57 14.61
CA SER A 349 -13.76 -2.52 14.76
C SER A 349 -13.07 -1.97 13.50
N ALA A 350 -13.50 -2.42 12.32
CA ALA A 350 -12.99 -1.94 11.04
C ALA A 350 -13.16 -0.43 10.87
N ARG A 351 -14.33 0.12 11.18
CA ARG A 351 -14.63 1.56 11.02
C ARG A 351 -13.85 2.43 11.99
N LEU A 352 -13.71 2.00 13.25
CA LEU A 352 -12.82 2.67 14.21
C LEU A 352 -11.36 2.63 13.73
N GLY A 353 -10.94 1.50 13.18
CA GLY A 353 -9.63 1.33 12.56
C GLY A 353 -9.42 2.22 11.33
N ASP A 354 -10.45 2.43 10.52
CA ASP A 354 -10.40 3.34 9.37
C ASP A 354 -10.20 4.79 9.82
N VAL A 355 -10.91 5.25 10.86
CA VAL A 355 -10.72 6.60 11.43
C VAL A 355 -9.29 6.78 11.94
N LEU A 356 -8.78 5.82 12.73
CA LEU A 356 -7.39 5.82 13.21
C LEU A 356 -6.39 5.86 12.04
N SER A 357 -6.67 5.09 10.99
CA SER A 357 -5.80 5.05 9.82
C SER A 357 -5.75 6.37 9.07
N GLN A 358 -6.90 7.02 8.85
CA GLN A 358 -6.94 8.31 8.15
C GLN A 358 -6.26 9.41 8.96
N LEU A 359 -6.40 9.40 10.29
CA LEU A 359 -5.62 10.28 11.18
C LEU A 359 -4.12 10.11 10.93
N TYR A 360 -3.63 8.86 10.92
CA TYR A 360 -2.22 8.56 10.65
C TYR A 360 -1.76 9.03 9.26
N LEU A 361 -2.54 8.74 8.21
CA LEU A 361 -2.20 9.15 6.84
C LEU A 361 -2.13 10.68 6.69
N ALA A 362 -3.11 11.40 7.24
CA ALA A 362 -3.12 12.87 7.23
C ALA A 362 -1.95 13.46 8.03
N SER A 363 -1.66 12.91 9.21
CA SER A 363 -0.49 13.30 10.01
C SER A 363 0.82 13.05 9.25
N ALA A 364 0.95 11.94 8.52
CA ALA A 364 2.12 11.64 7.71
C ALA A 364 2.30 12.65 6.57
N VAL A 365 1.22 13.01 5.88
CA VAL A 365 1.22 14.03 4.82
C VAL A 365 1.71 15.39 5.34
N LEU A 366 1.17 15.83 6.49
CA LEU A 366 1.56 17.08 7.12
C LEU A 366 3.01 17.04 7.63
N LYS A 367 3.44 15.92 8.21
CA LYS A 367 4.81 15.74 8.70
C LYS A 367 5.82 15.74 7.55
N ARG A 368 5.52 15.06 6.44
CA ARG A 368 6.34 15.10 5.22
C ARG A 368 6.47 16.53 4.71
N TYR A 369 5.36 17.25 4.59
CA TYR A 369 5.38 18.63 4.12
C TYR A 369 6.26 19.53 5.01
N ASP A 370 6.21 19.33 6.32
CA ASP A 370 7.06 20.03 7.29
C ASP A 370 8.55 19.68 7.10
N ASP A 371 8.87 18.38 7.05
CA ASP A 371 10.24 17.86 6.92
C ASP A 371 10.91 18.22 5.59
N GLU A 372 10.12 18.32 4.52
CA GLU A 372 10.61 18.70 3.20
C GLU A 372 10.66 20.23 3.02
N GLY A 373 10.48 21.02 4.09
CA GLY A 373 10.67 22.47 4.06
C GLY A 373 9.48 23.28 3.57
N ARG A 374 8.27 22.71 3.66
CA ARG A 374 6.98 23.39 3.39
C ARG A 374 6.91 24.08 2.02
N HIS A 375 7.30 23.36 0.98
CA HIS A 375 7.28 23.88 -0.39
C HIS A 375 5.86 24.18 -0.88
N GLU A 376 5.52 25.46 -1.10
CA GLU A 376 4.17 25.87 -1.53
C GLU A 376 3.68 25.15 -2.81
N ALA A 377 4.60 24.80 -3.72
CA ALA A 377 4.29 24.04 -4.93
C ALA A 377 3.67 22.64 -4.66
N ASP A 378 3.89 22.08 -3.46
CA ASP A 378 3.36 20.77 -3.04
C ASP A 378 1.98 20.89 -2.37
N LEU A 379 1.54 22.11 -2.05
CA LEU A 379 0.25 22.34 -1.37
C LEU A 379 -0.94 21.68 -2.06
N PRO A 380 -1.07 21.63 -3.41
CA PRO A 380 -2.17 20.90 -4.03
C PRO A 380 -2.23 19.42 -3.61
N LEU A 381 -1.08 18.74 -3.52
CA LEU A 381 -1.01 17.34 -3.10
C LEU A 381 -1.28 17.18 -1.60
N VAL A 382 -0.79 18.12 -0.78
CA VAL A 382 -1.06 18.16 0.67
C VAL A 382 -2.55 18.36 0.93
N HIS A 383 -3.16 19.35 0.28
CA HIS A 383 -4.59 19.62 0.36
C HIS A 383 -5.40 18.41 -0.06
N TRP A 384 -5.05 17.76 -1.18
CA TRP A 384 -5.75 16.58 -1.66
C TRP A 384 -5.67 15.43 -0.66
N GLY A 385 -4.45 15.09 -0.21
CA GLY A 385 -4.22 13.97 0.69
C GLY A 385 -4.90 14.13 2.04
N VAL A 386 -4.86 15.34 2.61
CA VAL A 386 -5.51 15.60 3.89
C VAL A 386 -7.03 15.67 3.74
N GLN A 387 -7.56 16.31 2.68
CA GLN A 387 -9.02 16.36 2.46
C GLN A 387 -9.62 14.97 2.24
N ASP A 388 -8.98 14.11 1.44
CA ASP A 388 -9.38 12.71 1.24
C ASP A 388 -9.40 11.95 2.58
N ALA A 389 -8.35 12.10 3.40
CA ALA A 389 -8.28 11.46 4.71
C ALA A 389 -9.36 11.96 5.68
N LEU A 390 -9.57 13.28 5.76
CA LEU A 390 -10.61 13.88 6.61
C LEU A 390 -12.02 13.41 6.19
N TYR A 391 -12.31 13.43 4.88
CA TYR A 391 -13.58 12.98 4.32
C TYR A 391 -13.85 11.51 4.65
N ARG A 392 -12.88 10.62 4.41
CA ARG A 392 -13.01 9.18 4.71
C ARG A 392 -13.13 8.90 6.20
N ALA A 393 -12.44 9.66 7.05
CA ALA A 393 -12.59 9.54 8.50
C ALA A 393 -14.01 9.91 8.95
N GLU A 394 -14.57 11.00 8.42
CA GLU A 394 -15.95 11.40 8.72
C GLU A 394 -16.97 10.37 8.27
N GLN A 395 -16.80 9.83 7.06
CA GLN A 395 -17.66 8.78 6.54
C GLN A 395 -17.60 7.52 7.42
N ALA A 396 -16.41 7.11 7.86
CA ALA A 396 -16.27 5.94 8.73
C ALA A 396 -16.94 6.16 10.11
N MET A 397 -16.87 7.36 10.67
CA MET A 397 -17.58 7.72 11.91
C MET A 397 -19.09 7.71 11.73
N ASP A 398 -19.60 8.30 10.64
CA ASP A 398 -21.03 8.33 10.32
C ASP A 398 -21.56 6.90 10.13
N ASP A 399 -20.89 6.08 9.31
CA ASP A 399 -21.23 4.68 9.10
C ASP A 399 -21.23 3.88 10.41
N LEU A 400 -20.25 4.14 11.30
CA LEU A 400 -20.15 3.53 12.61
C LEU A 400 -21.39 3.83 13.45
N LEU A 401 -21.76 5.11 13.57
CA LEU A 401 -22.92 5.57 14.34
C LEU A 401 -24.24 5.04 13.76
N GLN A 402 -24.38 5.09 12.43
CA GLN A 402 -25.58 4.58 11.75
C GLN A 402 -25.83 3.09 11.97
N ASN A 403 -24.79 2.30 12.25
CA ASN A 403 -24.92 0.86 12.50
C ASN A 403 -24.53 0.49 13.94
N PHE A 404 -24.45 1.47 14.84
CA PHE A 404 -24.08 1.20 16.22
C PHE A 404 -25.21 0.40 16.90
N PRO A 405 -24.91 -0.69 17.63
CA PRO A 405 -25.94 -1.62 18.11
C PRO A 405 -26.96 -0.96 19.06
N ASN A 406 -26.50 -0.06 19.91
CA ASN A 406 -27.37 0.71 20.79
C ASN A 406 -27.73 2.05 20.12
N ARG A 407 -28.96 2.16 19.62
CA ARG A 407 -29.45 3.34 18.89
C ARG A 407 -29.54 4.60 19.74
N VAL A 408 -29.80 4.47 21.04
CA VAL A 408 -29.84 5.62 21.97
C VAL A 408 -28.45 6.19 22.14
N VAL A 409 -27.46 5.33 22.44
CA VAL A 409 -26.06 5.73 22.54
C VAL A 409 -25.57 6.31 21.21
N ALA A 410 -25.96 5.71 20.08
CA ALA A 410 -25.64 6.23 18.76
C ALA A 410 -26.16 7.66 18.57
N GLY A 411 -27.42 7.93 18.90
CA GLY A 411 -28.02 9.27 18.79
C GLY A 411 -27.31 10.30 19.66
N LEU A 412 -26.97 9.95 20.90
CA LEU A 412 -26.21 10.82 21.80
C LEU A 412 -24.81 11.12 21.25
N LEU A 413 -24.09 10.10 20.79
CA LEU A 413 -22.76 10.26 20.18
C LEU A 413 -22.83 11.10 18.91
N THR A 414 -23.85 10.92 18.07
CA THR A 414 -24.07 11.74 16.86
C THR A 414 -24.26 13.21 17.24
N ALA A 415 -25.10 13.51 18.23
CA ALA A 415 -25.29 14.89 18.70
C ALA A 415 -24.00 15.50 19.28
N MET A 416 -23.15 14.69 19.94
CA MET A 416 -21.88 15.15 20.49
C MET A 416 -20.80 15.38 19.42
N ILE A 417 -20.67 14.48 18.46
CA ILE A 417 -19.60 14.47 17.44
C ILE A 417 -19.94 15.41 16.27
N PHE A 418 -21.22 15.48 15.91
CA PHE A 418 -21.76 16.24 14.79
C PHE A 418 -22.83 17.26 15.25
N PRO A 419 -22.54 18.15 16.21
CA PRO A 419 -23.55 19.08 16.73
C PRO A 419 -24.09 20.03 15.64
N THR A 420 -23.28 20.33 14.63
CA THR A 420 -23.65 21.13 13.45
C THR A 420 -23.61 20.33 12.16
N GLY A 421 -23.71 18.99 12.25
CA GLY A 421 -23.67 18.07 11.11
C GLY A 421 -22.26 17.68 10.64
N ARG A 422 -22.20 17.11 9.43
CA ARG A 422 -20.97 16.72 8.73
C ARG A 422 -20.33 17.94 8.04
N HIS A 423 -19.01 17.98 7.97
CA HIS A 423 -18.26 19.17 7.56
C HIS A 423 -17.19 18.91 6.50
N TYR A 424 -16.74 17.66 6.36
CA TYR A 424 -15.63 17.38 5.47
C TYR A 424 -16.16 17.01 4.09
N LEU A 425 -15.64 17.71 3.09
CA LEU A 425 -15.92 17.47 1.67
C LEU A 425 -14.78 16.65 1.08
N ALA A 426 -15.10 15.86 0.06
CA ALA A 426 -14.08 15.27 -0.80
C ALA A 426 -13.25 16.38 -1.49
N PRO A 427 -12.03 16.06 -1.97
CA PRO A 427 -11.28 16.95 -2.86
C PRO A 427 -12.16 17.46 -3.99
N SER A 428 -12.06 18.75 -4.32
CA SER A 428 -12.87 19.38 -5.37
C SER A 428 -12.25 19.21 -6.76
N ASP A 429 -13.07 19.30 -7.79
CA ASP A 429 -12.63 19.21 -9.19
C ASP A 429 -11.52 20.21 -9.52
N LYS A 430 -11.58 21.43 -8.95
CA LYS A 430 -10.53 22.44 -9.09
C LYS A 430 -9.19 21.98 -8.50
N LEU A 431 -9.24 21.29 -7.35
CA LEU A 431 -8.05 20.74 -6.72
C LEU A 431 -7.52 19.54 -7.52
N ASP A 432 -8.42 18.68 -8.00
CA ASP A 432 -8.07 17.55 -8.86
C ASP A 432 -7.39 18.02 -10.15
N HIS A 433 -7.91 19.06 -10.81
CA HIS A 433 -7.27 19.70 -11.96
C HIS A 433 -5.83 20.15 -11.65
N ALA A 434 -5.63 20.84 -10.53
CA ALA A 434 -4.31 21.32 -10.11
C ALA A 434 -3.34 20.15 -9.85
N VAL A 435 -3.81 19.10 -9.20
CA VAL A 435 -3.02 17.90 -8.87
C VAL A 435 -2.70 17.09 -10.12
N ALA A 436 -3.66 16.87 -11.02
CA ALA A 436 -3.46 16.15 -12.27
C ALA A 436 -2.43 16.85 -13.16
N LYS A 437 -2.48 18.19 -13.23
CA LYS A 437 -1.53 19.00 -14.02
C LYS A 437 -0.08 18.83 -13.56
N ILE A 438 0.17 18.62 -12.25
CA ILE A 438 1.51 18.40 -11.71
C ILE A 438 2.19 17.21 -12.39
N LEU A 439 1.46 16.13 -12.68
CA LEU A 439 2.04 14.92 -13.29
C LEU A 439 2.28 15.06 -14.80
N GLN A 440 1.58 15.97 -15.48
CA GLN A 440 1.61 16.08 -16.93
C GLN A 440 2.80 16.88 -17.48
N VAL A 441 3.47 17.69 -16.65
CA VAL A 441 4.58 18.55 -17.10
C VAL A 441 5.78 18.45 -16.14
N PRO A 442 7.02 18.52 -16.63
CA PRO A 442 8.20 18.54 -15.78
C PRO A 442 8.17 19.74 -14.81
N ASN A 443 8.25 19.44 -13.51
CA ASN A 443 8.36 20.45 -12.45
C ASN A 443 9.02 19.84 -11.20
N ALA A 444 9.36 20.69 -10.23
CA ALA A 444 10.05 20.26 -9.01
C ALA A 444 9.21 19.30 -8.15
N THR A 445 7.90 19.56 -8.03
CA THR A 445 6.96 18.71 -7.29
C THR A 445 6.86 17.30 -7.89
N ARG A 446 6.70 17.22 -9.22
CA ARG A 446 6.71 15.95 -9.97
C ARG A 446 8.02 15.18 -9.76
N SER A 447 9.14 15.90 -9.74
CA SER A 447 10.46 15.29 -9.47
C SER A 447 10.55 14.73 -8.03
N ARG A 448 9.95 15.41 -7.05
CA ARG A 448 9.81 14.90 -5.67
C ARG A 448 8.91 13.67 -5.58
N ILE A 449 7.78 13.65 -6.30
CA ILE A 449 6.95 12.44 -6.45
C ILE A 449 7.78 11.29 -7.05
N GLY A 450 8.63 11.58 -8.03
CA GLY A 450 9.49 10.59 -8.68
C GLY A 450 10.72 10.13 -7.88
N ARG A 451 10.96 10.67 -6.68
CA ARG A 451 12.20 10.41 -5.95
C ARG A 451 12.42 8.92 -5.70
N GLY A 452 13.61 8.43 -6.05
CA GLY A 452 14.00 7.02 -5.90
C GLY A 452 13.49 6.09 -7.01
N GLN A 453 12.87 6.62 -8.08
CA GLN A 453 12.52 5.83 -9.27
C GLN A 453 13.64 5.86 -10.31
N TYR A 454 13.80 4.78 -11.06
CA TYR A 454 14.76 4.69 -12.16
C TYR A 454 14.11 5.17 -13.47
N LEU A 455 14.45 6.40 -13.88
CA LEU A 455 13.80 7.10 -15.01
C LEU A 455 14.72 7.25 -16.24
N THR A 456 15.88 6.61 -16.25
CA THR A 456 16.80 6.66 -17.40
C THR A 456 16.15 5.99 -18.61
N PRO A 457 16.04 6.68 -19.75
CA PRO A 457 15.54 6.09 -20.99
C PRO A 457 16.45 4.93 -21.43
N ALA A 458 15.87 3.75 -21.59
CA ALA A 458 16.55 2.53 -22.02
C ALA A 458 15.54 1.60 -22.69
N GLU A 459 16.02 0.70 -23.55
CA GLU A 459 15.21 -0.24 -24.32
C GLU A 459 14.19 -1.01 -23.45
N HIS A 460 14.61 -1.52 -22.30
CA HIS A 460 13.75 -2.26 -21.37
C HIS A 460 13.18 -1.40 -20.22
N ASN A 461 13.19 -0.07 -20.36
CA ASN A 461 12.58 0.85 -19.40
C ASN A 461 11.47 1.70 -20.06
N PRO A 462 10.26 1.13 -20.23
CA PRO A 462 9.16 1.86 -20.87
C PRO A 462 8.77 3.15 -20.14
N VAL A 463 8.94 3.20 -18.81
CA VAL A 463 8.71 4.43 -18.03
C VAL A 463 9.74 5.50 -18.38
N GLY A 464 11.03 5.15 -18.47
CA GLY A 464 12.08 6.07 -18.90
C GLY A 464 11.89 6.58 -20.34
N LEU A 465 11.44 5.72 -21.25
CA LEU A 465 11.12 6.10 -22.63
C LEU A 465 9.94 7.07 -22.73
N LEU A 466 8.96 6.97 -21.82
CA LEU A 466 7.85 7.92 -21.69
C LEU A 466 8.32 9.28 -21.15
N GLU A 467 9.25 9.30 -20.19
CA GLU A 467 9.85 10.54 -19.69
C GLU A 467 10.62 11.30 -20.78
N GLU A 468 11.35 10.57 -21.64
CA GLU A 468 11.99 11.16 -22.82
C GLU A 468 10.94 11.73 -23.77
N ALA A 469 9.92 10.93 -24.11
CA ALA A 469 8.87 11.35 -25.04
C ALA A 469 8.10 12.58 -24.55
N LEU A 470 7.89 12.72 -23.23
CA LEU A 470 7.28 13.90 -22.65
C LEU A 470 8.10 15.17 -22.98
N ARG A 471 9.43 15.10 -22.85
CA ARG A 471 10.31 16.24 -23.15
C ARG A 471 10.33 16.56 -24.64
N ASP A 472 10.40 15.53 -25.49
CA ASP A 472 10.40 15.71 -26.94
C ASP A 472 9.08 16.35 -27.43
N VAL A 473 7.93 15.90 -26.93
CA VAL A 473 6.62 16.46 -27.27
C VAL A 473 6.48 17.91 -26.79
N ILE A 474 6.93 18.23 -25.57
CA ILE A 474 6.91 19.61 -25.06
C ILE A 474 7.80 20.53 -25.91
N ALA A 475 8.96 20.05 -26.37
CA ALA A 475 9.85 20.83 -27.24
C ALA A 475 9.23 21.11 -28.61
N ALA A 476 8.42 20.18 -29.13
CA ALA A 476 7.72 20.32 -30.40
C ALA A 476 6.49 21.25 -30.37
N ASP A 477 5.83 21.39 -29.21
CA ASP A 477 4.58 22.18 -29.06
C ASP A 477 4.69 23.64 -29.54
N PRO A 478 5.72 24.43 -29.16
CA PRO A 478 5.87 25.81 -29.64
C PRO A 478 6.09 25.93 -31.15
N ILE A 479 6.88 25.01 -31.73
CA ILE A 479 7.17 24.98 -33.17
C ILE A 479 5.89 24.67 -33.94
N HIS A 480 5.13 23.66 -33.50
CA HIS A 480 3.83 23.30 -34.08
C HIS A 480 2.84 24.47 -34.04
N GLN A 481 2.74 25.16 -32.89
CA GLN A 481 1.86 26.32 -32.74
C GLN A 481 2.26 27.46 -33.67
N ARG A 482 3.56 27.71 -33.86
CA ARG A 482 4.05 28.73 -34.80
C ARG A 482 3.68 28.41 -36.24
N ILE A 483 3.90 27.15 -36.67
CA ILE A 483 3.50 26.69 -38.01
C ILE A 483 1.99 26.84 -38.21
N CYS A 484 1.16 26.46 -37.23
CA CYS A 484 -0.30 26.62 -37.30
C CYS A 484 -0.71 28.09 -37.46
N LYS A 485 -0.05 28.99 -36.73
CA LYS A 485 -0.30 30.44 -36.78
C LYS A 485 0.08 31.02 -38.14
N GLU A 486 1.25 30.70 -38.68
CA GLU A 486 1.72 31.19 -39.98
C GLU A 486 0.88 30.68 -41.15
N LEU A 487 0.40 29.44 -41.06
CA LEU A 487 -0.47 28.85 -42.08
C LEU A 487 -1.96 29.21 -41.90
N GLY A 488 -2.33 29.87 -40.80
CA GLY A 488 -3.72 30.20 -40.46
C GLY A 488 -4.62 28.97 -40.33
N LYS A 489 -4.07 27.79 -39.99
CA LYS A 489 -4.78 26.51 -39.94
C LYS A 489 -4.42 25.76 -38.66
N ASN A 490 -5.42 25.16 -38.03
CA ASN A 490 -5.22 24.27 -36.89
C ASN A 490 -4.87 22.85 -37.39
N LEU A 491 -3.58 22.56 -37.50
CA LEU A 491 -3.07 21.29 -37.97
C LEU A 491 -3.07 20.25 -36.83
N PRO A 492 -3.32 18.97 -37.12
CA PRO A 492 -3.25 17.93 -36.09
C PRO A 492 -1.83 17.80 -35.55
N PHE A 493 -1.71 17.46 -34.27
CA PHE A 493 -0.42 17.15 -33.63
C PHE A 493 -0.08 15.66 -33.82
N THR A 494 0.05 15.27 -35.08
CA THR A 494 0.32 13.89 -35.55
C THR A 494 1.07 13.98 -36.87
N ARG A 495 1.89 12.98 -37.22
CA ARG A 495 2.73 13.01 -38.42
C ARG A 495 3.63 14.24 -38.43
N LEU A 496 4.24 14.55 -37.27
CA LEU A 496 5.06 15.76 -37.13
C LEU A 496 6.32 15.69 -38.01
N ASP A 497 6.76 14.49 -38.39
CA ASP A 497 7.84 14.25 -39.36
C ASP A 497 7.47 14.77 -40.77
N GLU A 498 6.24 14.58 -41.21
CA GLU A 498 5.73 15.12 -42.47
C GLU A 498 5.50 16.62 -42.39
N LEU A 499 4.97 17.08 -41.26
CA LEU A 499 4.82 18.51 -41.00
C LEU A 499 6.17 19.22 -41.06
N ALA A 500 7.20 18.63 -40.44
CA ALA A 500 8.57 19.12 -40.44
C ALA A 500 9.13 19.25 -41.85
N ARG A 501 9.04 18.17 -42.66
CA ARG A 501 9.49 18.18 -44.06
C ARG A 501 8.81 19.26 -44.89
N ASN A 502 7.49 19.39 -44.75
CA ASN A 502 6.71 20.40 -45.49
C ASN A 502 6.99 21.83 -45.04
N ALA A 503 7.15 22.06 -43.74
CA ALA A 503 7.45 23.38 -43.18
C ALA A 503 8.87 23.83 -43.54
N LEU A 504 9.84 22.91 -43.50
CA LEU A 504 11.22 23.16 -43.92
C LEU A 504 11.30 23.51 -45.41
N ALA A 505 10.60 22.76 -46.27
CA ALA A 505 10.56 23.04 -47.71
C ALA A 505 9.93 24.41 -48.05
N LYS A 506 9.05 24.92 -47.18
CA LYS A 506 8.42 26.25 -47.30
C LYS A 506 9.21 27.36 -46.60
N GLY A 507 10.33 27.03 -45.95
CA GLY A 507 11.14 28.00 -45.19
C GLY A 507 10.47 28.55 -43.93
N LEU A 508 9.50 27.83 -43.35
CA LEU A 508 8.78 28.24 -42.13
C LEU A 508 9.55 27.87 -40.85
N ILE A 509 10.44 26.88 -40.95
CA ILE A 509 11.28 26.38 -39.86
C ILE A 509 12.68 26.06 -40.39
N ASP A 510 13.65 25.96 -39.50
CA ASP A 510 15.01 25.50 -39.83
C ASP A 510 15.18 23.97 -39.70
N LYS A 511 16.41 23.49 -39.97
CA LYS A 511 16.74 22.06 -39.91
C LYS A 511 16.70 21.49 -38.49
N ASP A 512 17.04 22.30 -37.48
CA ASP A 512 17.08 21.86 -36.09
C ASP A 512 15.65 21.72 -35.54
N GLU A 513 14.79 22.69 -35.84
CA GLU A 513 13.36 22.64 -35.54
C GLU A 513 12.65 21.48 -36.25
N ALA A 514 13.03 21.20 -37.51
CA ALA A 514 12.53 20.04 -38.23
C ALA A 514 12.94 18.72 -37.55
N ALA A 515 14.17 18.64 -37.04
CA ALA A 515 14.66 17.47 -36.30
C ALA A 515 13.92 17.29 -34.96
N ILE A 516 13.61 18.37 -34.24
CA ILE A 516 12.82 18.34 -33.01
C ILE A 516 11.43 17.74 -33.27
N LEU A 517 10.74 18.20 -34.33
CA LEU A 517 9.43 17.68 -34.71
C LEU A 517 9.48 16.19 -35.11
N ALA A 518 10.48 15.79 -35.89
CA ALA A 518 10.66 14.39 -36.30
C ALA A 518 10.92 13.48 -35.08
N LYS A 519 11.81 13.89 -34.17
CA LYS A 519 12.10 13.16 -32.94
C LYS A 519 10.85 13.05 -32.04
N ALA A 520 10.09 14.13 -31.92
CA ALA A 520 8.85 14.12 -31.16
C ALA A 520 7.82 13.13 -31.73
N GLU A 521 7.71 13.00 -33.06
CA GLU A 521 6.81 12.00 -33.66
C GLU A 521 7.26 10.57 -33.36
N GLU A 522 8.56 10.29 -33.49
CA GLU A 522 9.13 8.97 -33.18
C GLU A 522 8.85 8.58 -31.72
N SER A 523 9.21 9.45 -30.78
CA SER A 523 8.98 9.24 -29.35
C SER A 523 7.49 9.14 -28.99
N ARG A 524 6.63 9.93 -29.65
CA ARG A 524 5.16 9.87 -29.48
C ARG A 524 4.61 8.54 -29.96
N LEU A 525 4.98 8.08 -31.15
CA LEU A 525 4.53 6.81 -31.70
C LEU A 525 4.97 5.63 -30.84
N ARG A 526 6.24 5.60 -30.42
CA ARG A 526 6.77 4.60 -29.47
C ARG A 526 5.97 4.53 -28.16
N SER A 527 5.54 5.69 -27.66
CA SER A 527 4.79 5.78 -26.40
C SER A 527 3.35 5.32 -26.50
N ILE A 528 2.68 5.56 -27.63
CA ILE A 528 1.24 5.27 -27.81
C ILE A 528 0.97 3.93 -28.48
N ASN A 529 1.88 3.43 -29.30
CA ASN A 529 1.72 2.14 -29.98
C ASN A 529 1.84 1.01 -28.96
N VAL A 530 1.21 -0.11 -29.30
CA VAL A 530 1.33 -1.36 -28.57
C VAL A 530 2.19 -2.32 -29.37
N ASP A 531 2.78 -3.30 -28.70
CA ASP A 531 3.55 -4.32 -29.37
C ASP A 531 2.61 -5.25 -30.15
N ASP A 532 3.03 -5.67 -31.34
CA ASP A 532 2.37 -6.68 -32.14
C ASP A 532 3.25 -7.93 -32.24
N PHE A 533 2.62 -9.06 -32.58
CA PHE A 533 3.26 -10.37 -32.57
C PHE A 533 2.74 -11.20 -33.75
N GLU A 534 3.65 -11.88 -34.44
CA GLU A 534 3.27 -12.93 -35.39
C GLU A 534 2.48 -14.04 -34.69
N PRO A 535 1.51 -14.71 -35.35
CA PRO A 535 0.69 -15.76 -34.76
C PRO A 535 1.50 -16.85 -34.03
N GLU A 536 2.67 -17.22 -34.59
CA GLU A 536 3.56 -18.24 -34.04
C GLU A 536 4.21 -17.83 -32.73
N ALA A 537 4.44 -16.52 -32.50
CA ALA A 537 5.05 -16.02 -31.26
C ALA A 537 4.13 -16.17 -30.05
N LEU A 538 2.80 -16.20 -30.26
CA LEU A 538 1.79 -16.40 -29.22
C LEU A 538 1.27 -17.85 -29.15
N ALA A 539 1.72 -18.73 -30.05
CA ALA A 539 1.27 -20.10 -30.11
C ALA A 539 1.68 -20.89 -28.86
N THR A 540 0.71 -21.55 -28.21
CA THR A 540 1.01 -22.49 -27.12
C THR A 540 1.69 -23.74 -27.68
N LYS A 541 2.78 -24.21 -27.06
CA LYS A 541 3.37 -25.51 -27.42
C LYS A 541 2.32 -26.60 -27.20
N PRO A 542 2.11 -27.54 -28.15
CA PRO A 542 1.15 -28.61 -27.98
C PRO A 542 1.47 -29.40 -26.71
N VAL A 543 0.50 -29.48 -25.81
CA VAL A 543 0.63 -30.27 -24.58
C VAL A 543 0.72 -31.74 -25.01
N LYS A 544 1.89 -32.35 -24.84
CA LYS A 544 2.01 -33.82 -24.94
C LYS A 544 1.16 -34.42 -23.82
N LEU A 545 -0.06 -34.84 -24.14
CA LEU A 545 -0.89 -35.62 -23.23
C LEU A 545 -0.13 -36.94 -22.93
N PRO A 546 -0.05 -37.39 -21.67
CA PRO A 546 0.53 -38.69 -21.37
C PRO A 546 -0.27 -39.75 -22.14
N GLU A 547 0.43 -40.62 -22.86
CA GLU A 547 -0.20 -41.75 -23.55
C GLU A 547 -1.07 -42.51 -22.55
N LYS A 548 -2.34 -42.73 -22.92
CA LYS A 548 -3.22 -43.63 -22.17
C LYS A 548 -2.56 -45.01 -22.21
N VAL A 549 -1.83 -45.37 -21.16
CA VAL A 549 -1.43 -46.76 -20.93
C VAL A 549 -2.73 -47.55 -20.81
N ARG A 550 -3.12 -48.20 -21.91
CA ARG A 550 -4.22 -49.15 -21.93
C ARG A 550 -3.82 -50.26 -20.97
N LYS A 551 -4.42 -50.30 -19.77
CA LYS A 551 -4.33 -51.50 -18.93
C LYS A 551 -4.93 -52.62 -19.78
N VAL A 552 -4.08 -53.55 -20.20
CA VAL A 552 -4.54 -54.83 -20.74
C VAL A 552 -5.31 -55.48 -19.59
N GLU A 553 -6.62 -55.61 -19.74
CA GLU A 553 -7.42 -56.45 -18.84
C GLU A 553 -6.85 -57.86 -18.92
N ALA A 554 -6.41 -58.39 -17.78
CA ALA A 554 -5.99 -59.78 -17.68
C ALA A 554 -7.21 -60.66 -17.94
N ALA A 555 -7.07 -61.54 -18.94
CA ALA A 555 -8.04 -62.58 -19.29
C ALA A 555 -8.18 -63.64 -18.20
#